data_AF-A0A1I3EWV5-F1
#
_entry.id   AF-A0A1I3EWV5-F1
#
_cell.length_a   1.000
_cell.length_b   1.000
_cell.length_c   1.000
_cell.angle_alpha   90.00
_cell.angle_beta   90.00
_cell.angle_gamma   90.00
#
_symmetry.space_group_name_H-M   'P 1'
#
loop_
_entity.id
_entity.type
_entity.pdbx_description
1 polymer ?
#
loop_
_entity_poly.entity_id
_entity_poly.type
_entity_poly.pdbx_seq_one_letter_code
_entity_poly.pdbx_strand_id
1 'polypeptide(L)'
;MSQRLDYNQIAPAGVKALGGVRGYVMQSGLSPTLVELVYLRISQINNCAYCLDTHTRDLLKKGVKIEKIALVQAWKEAGALFDERERAALAWAETVTRVADTGVPDEAYQDARAVFDERELVDLTIAIGLMNAYNRMAISFRNTPQAALGT
;
A
#
# COMPACT_ATOMS: atom_id res chain seq x y z
N MET A 1 -16.41 2.01 -16.57
CA MET A 1 -15.27 2.58 -17.35
C MET A 1 -14.62 1.45 -18.13
N SER A 2 -14.16 1.69 -19.36
CA SER A 2 -13.37 0.69 -20.10
C SER A 2 -11.88 0.79 -19.77
N GLN A 3 -11.20 -0.35 -19.75
CA GLN A 3 -9.74 -0.45 -19.67
C GLN A 3 -9.11 0.28 -20.87
N ARG A 4 -8.02 1.02 -20.63
CA ARG A 4 -7.30 1.74 -21.70
C ARG A 4 -6.28 0.85 -22.40
N LEU A 5 -5.44 0.17 -21.62
CA LEU A 5 -4.38 -0.72 -22.12
C LEU A 5 -4.22 -1.90 -21.16
N ASP A 6 -3.87 -3.06 -21.70
CA ASP A 6 -3.37 -4.18 -20.90
C ASP A 6 -1.83 -4.15 -20.87
N TYR A 7 -1.29 -3.47 -19.88
CA TYR A 7 0.15 -3.35 -19.71
C TYR A 7 0.84 -4.69 -19.36
N ASN A 8 0.09 -5.70 -18.91
CA ASN A 8 0.65 -7.04 -18.68
C ASN A 8 0.98 -7.74 -20.00
N GLN A 9 0.16 -7.51 -21.03
CA GLN A 9 0.42 -8.04 -22.38
C GLN A 9 1.44 -7.19 -23.14
N ILE A 10 1.40 -5.86 -22.99
CA ILE A 10 2.25 -4.95 -23.75
C ILE A 10 3.70 -4.95 -23.23
N ALA A 11 3.89 -4.97 -21.90
CA ALA A 11 5.21 -4.86 -21.28
C ALA A 11 5.44 -5.95 -20.20
N PRO A 12 5.33 -7.25 -20.54
CA PRO A 12 5.37 -8.34 -19.57
C PRO A 12 6.68 -8.37 -18.77
N ALA A 13 7.82 -8.05 -19.39
CA ALA A 13 9.10 -7.99 -18.69
C ALA A 13 9.14 -6.87 -17.62
N GLY A 14 8.53 -5.71 -17.91
CA GLY A 14 8.42 -4.59 -16.96
C GLY A 14 7.52 -4.94 -15.78
N VAL A 15 6.37 -5.57 -16.04
CA VAL A 15 5.48 -6.06 -14.98
C VAL A 15 6.16 -7.13 -14.13
N LYS A 16 6.90 -8.05 -14.76
CA LYS A 16 7.68 -9.08 -14.05
C LYS A 16 8.72 -8.46 -13.11
N ALA A 17 9.37 -7.36 -13.51
CA ALA A 17 10.31 -6.65 -12.64
C ALA A 17 9.63 -6.11 -11.38
N LEU A 18 8.46 -5.47 -11.51
CA LEU A 18 7.66 -5.03 -10.35
C LEU A 18 7.24 -6.23 -9.48
N GLY A 19 6.86 -7.35 -10.10
CA GLY A 19 6.57 -8.60 -9.40
C GLY A 19 7.76 -9.15 -8.61
N GLY A 20 8.99 -8.96 -9.11
CA GLY A 20 10.21 -9.29 -8.38
C GLY A 20 10.38 -8.47 -7.10
N VAL A 21 10.11 -7.15 -7.16
CA VAL A 21 10.12 -6.28 -5.97
C VAL A 21 9.04 -6.72 -4.99
N ARG A 22 7.84 -7.10 -5.46
CA ARG A 22 6.78 -7.66 -4.61
C ARG A 22 7.25 -8.94 -3.92
N GLY A 23 7.90 -9.84 -4.66
CA GLY A 23 8.45 -11.09 -4.13
C GLY A 23 9.49 -10.85 -3.03
N TYR A 24 10.35 -9.84 -3.20
CA TYR A 24 11.27 -9.39 -2.17
C TYR A 24 10.55 -8.89 -0.91
N VAL A 25 9.57 -7.99 -1.05
CA VAL A 25 8.80 -7.47 0.10
C VAL A 25 8.11 -8.59 0.86
N MET A 26 7.54 -9.58 0.16
CA MET A 26 6.90 -10.75 0.77
C MET A 26 7.86 -11.67 1.54
N GLN A 27 9.17 -11.58 1.26
CA GLN A 27 10.23 -12.33 1.95
C GLN A 27 10.96 -11.47 2.99
N SER A 28 10.57 -10.21 3.16
CA SER A 28 11.12 -9.34 4.21
C SER A 28 10.64 -9.75 5.60
N GLY A 29 11.20 -9.13 6.64
CA GLY A 29 10.75 -9.30 8.03
C GLY A 29 9.39 -8.65 8.34
N LEU A 30 8.81 -7.90 7.40
CA LEU A 30 7.55 -7.20 7.61
C LEU A 30 6.37 -8.18 7.69
N SER A 31 5.46 -7.94 8.63
CA SER A 31 4.20 -8.67 8.70
C SER A 31 3.42 -8.53 7.38
N PRO A 32 2.96 -9.63 6.76
CA PRO A 32 2.13 -9.57 5.56
C PRO A 32 0.85 -8.74 5.75
N THR A 33 0.28 -8.74 6.96
CA THR A 33 -0.90 -7.92 7.27
C THR A 33 -0.55 -6.43 7.31
N LEU A 34 0.61 -6.07 7.88
CA LEU A 34 1.09 -4.68 7.91
C LEU A 34 1.31 -4.13 6.49
N VAL A 35 1.93 -4.92 5.61
CA VAL A 35 2.15 -4.54 4.21
C VAL A 35 0.82 -4.29 3.49
N GLU A 36 -0.17 -5.17 3.68
CA GLU A 36 -1.49 -4.98 3.06
C GLU A 36 -2.25 -3.76 3.62
N LEU A 37 -2.12 -3.43 4.92
CA LEU A 37 -2.68 -2.21 5.50
C LEU A 37 -2.05 -0.95 4.89
N VAL A 38 -0.72 -0.94 4.75
CA VAL A 38 0.02 0.13 4.09
C VAL A 38 -0.42 0.27 2.63
N TYR A 39 -0.53 -0.84 1.91
CA TYR A 39 -0.97 -0.84 0.51
C TYR A 39 -2.38 -0.31 0.34
N LEU A 40 -3.31 -0.69 1.23
CA LEU A 40 -4.66 -0.15 1.26
C LEU A 40 -4.63 1.36 1.49
N ARG A 41 -3.87 1.84 2.48
CA ARG A 41 -3.81 3.27 2.81
C ARG A 41 -3.26 4.12 1.67
N ILE A 42 -2.16 3.69 1.05
CA ILE A 42 -1.57 4.36 -0.11
C ILE A 42 -2.58 4.42 -1.26
N SER A 43 -3.30 3.32 -1.48
CA SER A 43 -4.32 3.24 -2.53
C SER A 43 -5.52 4.15 -2.27
N GLN A 44 -5.89 4.41 -1.01
CA GLN A 44 -6.89 5.40 -0.64
C GLN A 44 -6.42 6.82 -0.97
N ILE A 45 -5.17 7.15 -0.64
CA ILE A 45 -4.57 8.47 -0.92
C ILE A 45 -4.53 8.73 -2.43
N ASN A 46 -4.07 7.75 -3.20
CA ASN A 46 -3.94 7.85 -4.65
C ASN A 46 -5.27 7.60 -5.40
N ASN A 47 -6.35 7.26 -4.70
CA ASN A 47 -7.65 6.95 -5.28
C ASN A 47 -7.63 5.81 -6.34
N CYS A 48 -6.84 4.75 -6.10
CA CYS A 48 -6.77 3.58 -6.99
C CYS A 48 -7.88 2.56 -6.67
N ALA A 49 -9.06 2.67 -7.27
CA ALA A 49 -10.18 1.75 -7.04
C ALA A 49 -9.83 0.26 -7.23
N TYR A 50 -9.03 -0.07 -8.25
CA TYR A 50 -8.57 -1.44 -8.49
C TYR A 50 -7.76 -1.98 -7.31
N CYS A 51 -6.81 -1.17 -6.84
CA CYS A 51 -5.92 -1.53 -5.75
C CYS A 51 -6.67 -1.59 -4.42
N LEU A 52 -7.63 -0.68 -4.19
CA LEU A 52 -8.50 -0.72 -3.01
C LEU A 52 -9.24 -2.06 -2.90
N ASP A 53 -9.84 -2.52 -3.98
CA ASP A 53 -10.55 -3.80 -4.02
C ASP A 53 -9.60 -4.99 -3.78
N THR A 54 -8.44 -5.00 -4.44
CA THR A 54 -7.42 -6.04 -4.25
C THR A 54 -6.97 -6.15 -2.78
N HIS A 55 -6.50 -5.05 -2.19
CA HIS A 55 -5.94 -5.07 -0.83
C HIS A 55 -7.02 -5.27 0.25
N THR A 56 -8.25 -4.79 0.02
CA THR A 56 -9.38 -5.09 0.90
C THR A 56 -9.66 -6.60 0.93
N ARG A 57 -9.73 -7.26 -0.23
CA ARG A 57 -9.93 -8.72 -0.30
C ARG A 57 -8.79 -9.49 0.35
N ASP A 58 -7.56 -9.06 0.15
CA ASP A 58 -6.40 -9.74 0.70
C ASP A 58 -6.27 -9.58 2.23
N LEU A 59 -6.72 -8.45 2.79
CA LEU A 59 -6.86 -8.27 4.25
C LEU A 59 -7.98 -9.17 4.82
N LEU A 60 -9.14 -9.25 4.14
CA LEU A 60 -10.23 -10.13 4.55
C LEU A 60 -9.79 -11.61 4.56
N LYS A 61 -9.06 -12.06 3.53
CA LYS A 61 -8.48 -13.43 3.47
C LYS A 61 -7.50 -13.70 4.61
N LYS A 62 -6.83 -12.66 5.14
CA LYS A 62 -5.92 -12.74 6.28
C LYS A 62 -6.65 -12.67 7.63
N GLY A 63 -7.98 -12.61 7.64
CA GLY A 63 -8.78 -12.55 8.87
C GLY A 63 -8.83 -11.18 9.53
N VAL A 64 -8.42 -10.11 8.83
CA VAL A 64 -8.56 -8.75 9.35
C VAL A 64 -10.04 -8.37 9.35
N LYS A 65 -10.54 -7.89 10.48
CA LYS A 65 -11.95 -7.52 10.65
C LYS A 65 -12.31 -6.31 9.80
N ILE A 66 -13.55 -6.28 9.31
CA ILE A 66 -14.04 -5.23 8.40
C ILE A 66 -13.98 -3.83 9.04
N GLU A 67 -14.19 -3.73 10.35
CA GLU A 67 -14.13 -2.48 11.10
C GLU A 67 -12.74 -1.85 11.01
N LYS A 68 -11.68 -2.66 11.15
CA LYS A 68 -10.30 -2.19 11.00
C LYS A 68 -10.02 -1.73 9.58
N ILE A 69 -10.43 -2.51 8.58
CA ILE A 69 -10.25 -2.19 7.15
C ILE A 69 -10.95 -0.86 6.81
N ALA A 70 -12.21 -0.70 7.22
CA ALA A 70 -13.01 0.50 6.97
C ALA A 70 -12.41 1.76 7.61
N LEU A 71 -11.76 1.61 8.76
CA LEU A 71 -11.16 2.70 9.53
C LEU A 71 -9.71 3.02 9.17
N VAL A 72 -9.07 2.27 8.25
CA VAL A 72 -7.67 2.57 7.82
C VAL A 72 -7.49 4.01 7.35
N GLN A 73 -8.47 4.59 6.65
CA GLN A 73 -8.38 5.98 6.18
C GLN A 73 -8.40 7.02 7.31
N ALA A 74 -8.94 6.63 8.48
CA ALA A 74 -9.12 7.45 9.66
C ALA A 74 -8.35 6.87 10.86
N TRP A 75 -7.24 6.15 10.60
CA TRP A 75 -6.52 5.36 11.60
C TRP A 75 -6.07 6.17 12.84
N LYS A 76 -5.80 7.47 12.69
CA LYS A 76 -5.41 8.38 13.78
C LYS A 76 -6.51 8.51 14.85
N GLU A 77 -7.77 8.44 14.44
CA GLU A 77 -8.96 8.58 15.29
C GLU A 77 -9.53 7.22 15.74
N ALA A 78 -8.98 6.12 15.23
CA ALA A 78 -9.51 4.77 15.45
C ALA A 78 -9.01 4.11 16.75
N GLY A 79 -8.35 4.87 17.63
CA GLY A 79 -7.90 4.44 18.95
C GLY A 79 -7.06 3.17 18.92
N ALA A 80 -7.40 2.21 19.78
CA ALA A 80 -6.67 0.96 19.96
C ALA A 80 -6.85 -0.08 18.82
N LEU A 81 -7.58 0.24 17.75
CA LEU A 81 -7.71 -0.67 16.60
C LEU A 81 -6.40 -0.84 15.83
N PHE A 82 -5.48 0.12 15.94
CA PHE A 82 -4.16 0.09 15.32
C PHE A 82 -3.09 0.11 16.40
N ASP A 83 -2.17 -0.85 16.35
CA ASP A 83 -1.04 -0.89 17.28
C ASP A 83 0.02 0.16 16.93
N GLU A 84 1.03 0.32 17.79
CA GLU A 84 2.12 1.28 17.60
C GLU A 84 2.85 1.09 16.26
N ARG A 85 3.08 -0.16 15.87
CA ARG A 85 3.82 -0.52 14.66
C ARG A 85 3.02 -0.22 13.40
N GLU A 86 1.72 -0.51 13.41
CA GLU A 86 0.79 -0.16 12.35
C GLU A 86 0.65 1.36 12.21
N ARG A 87 0.51 2.08 13.31
CA ARG A 87 0.41 3.56 13.32
C ARG A 87 1.67 4.20 12.74
N ALA A 88 2.85 3.73 13.13
CA ALA A 88 4.13 4.21 12.58
C ALA A 88 4.24 3.90 11.08
N ALA A 89 3.88 2.69 10.64
CA ALA A 89 3.90 2.34 9.22
C ALA A 89 2.92 3.17 8.39
N LEU A 90 1.71 3.39 8.89
CA LEU A 90 0.70 4.21 8.22
C LEU A 90 1.16 5.66 8.14
N ALA A 91 1.68 6.25 9.22
CA ALA A 91 2.22 7.61 9.22
C ALA A 91 3.36 7.79 8.21
N TRP A 92 4.31 6.85 8.19
CA TRP A 92 5.41 6.84 7.23
C TRP A 92 4.89 6.71 5.79
N ALA A 93 3.94 5.81 5.56
CA ALA A 93 3.32 5.62 4.25
C ALA A 93 2.58 6.86 3.74
N GLU A 94 1.83 7.57 4.60
CA GLU A 94 1.16 8.82 4.23
C GLU A 94 2.16 9.90 3.83
N THR A 95 3.25 10.01 4.59
CA THR A 95 4.31 11.02 4.40
C THR A 95 5.06 10.78 3.09
N VAL A 96 5.57 9.55 2.89
CA VAL A 96 6.36 9.18 1.71
C VAL A 96 5.50 9.14 0.43
N THR A 97 4.23 8.75 0.53
CA THR A 97 3.32 8.79 -0.63
C THR A 97 3.13 10.21 -1.16
N ARG A 98 3.13 11.20 -0.26
CA ARG A 98 3.02 12.64 -0.59
C ARG A 98 4.37 13.34 -0.59
N VAL A 99 5.45 12.65 -0.94
CA VAL A 99 6.83 13.18 -0.91
C VAL A 99 6.98 14.56 -1.58
N ALA A 100 6.22 14.83 -2.65
CA ALA A 100 6.26 16.13 -3.33
C ALA A 100 5.72 17.29 -2.47
N ASP A 101 4.79 17.01 -1.56
CA ASP A 101 4.18 17.99 -0.66
C ASP A 101 4.89 18.02 0.70
N THR A 102 5.34 16.85 1.19
CA THR A 102 5.87 16.71 2.55
C THR A 102 7.36 16.93 2.63
N GLY A 103 8.11 16.65 1.55
CA GLY A 103 9.57 16.62 1.58
C GLY A 103 10.18 15.56 2.50
N VAL A 104 9.36 14.70 3.13
CA VAL A 104 9.76 13.69 4.14
C VAL A 104 10.60 14.33 5.25
N PRO A 105 9.98 15.09 6.19
CA PRO A 105 10.71 15.82 7.21
C PRO A 105 11.42 14.88 8.19
N ASP A 106 12.51 15.35 8.80
CA ASP A 106 13.35 14.57 9.73
C ASP A 106 12.54 13.98 10.90
N GLU A 107 11.55 14.72 11.43
CA GLU A 107 10.67 14.25 12.51
C GLU A 107 9.91 12.97 12.10
N ALA A 108 9.35 12.93 10.89
CA ALA A 108 8.63 11.75 10.41
C ALA A 108 9.57 10.53 10.23
N TYR A 109 10.82 10.78 9.84
CA TYR A 109 11.85 9.73 9.78
C TYR A 109 12.22 9.23 11.17
N GLN A 110 12.43 10.13 12.14
CA GLN A 110 12.77 9.79 13.52
C GLN A 110 11.66 8.99 14.19
N ASP A 111 10.40 9.39 14.01
CA ASP A 111 9.22 8.69 14.51
C ASP A 111 9.14 7.27 13.95
N ALA A 112 9.37 7.10 12.64
CA ALA A 112 9.39 5.78 12.02
C ALA A 112 10.56 4.93 12.55
N ARG A 113 11.76 5.51 12.69
CA ARG A 113 12.96 4.82 13.20
C ARG A 113 12.90 4.44 14.67
N ALA A 114 12.07 5.11 15.46
CA ALA A 114 11.82 4.72 16.84
C ALA A 114 11.13 3.33 16.94
N VAL A 115 10.42 2.92 15.89
CA VAL A 115 9.62 1.69 15.85
C VAL A 115 10.18 0.63 14.90
N PHE A 116 10.83 1.04 13.81
CA PHE A 116 11.43 0.17 12.81
C PHE A 116 12.96 0.27 12.84
N ASP A 117 13.62 -0.88 12.75
CA ASP A 117 15.07 -0.90 12.50
C ASP A 117 15.39 -0.41 11.07
N GLU A 118 16.69 -0.25 10.78
CA GLU A 118 17.13 0.27 9.47
C GLU A 118 16.68 -0.60 8.31
N ARG A 119 16.75 -1.93 8.48
CA ARG A 119 16.40 -2.86 7.44
C ARG A 119 14.89 -2.85 7.20
N GLU A 120 14.10 -2.90 8.26
CA GLU A 120 12.65 -2.87 8.20
C GLU A 120 12.13 -1.55 7.63
N LEU A 121 12.74 -0.41 7.97
CA LEU A 121 12.32 0.87 7.40
C LEU A 121 12.65 0.97 5.91
N VAL A 122 13.80 0.44 5.48
CA VAL A 122 14.13 0.33 4.04
C VAL A 122 13.12 -0.58 3.33
N ASP A 123 12.82 -1.74 3.90
CA ASP A 123 11.85 -2.70 3.33
C ASP A 123 10.44 -2.08 3.25
N LEU A 124 10.03 -1.33 4.28
CA LEU A 124 8.75 -0.61 4.31
C LEU A 124 8.71 0.48 3.24
N THR A 125 9.81 1.21 3.05
CA THR A 125 9.93 2.26 2.03
C THR A 125 9.91 1.69 0.62
N ILE A 126 10.53 0.51 0.40
CA ILE A 126 10.43 -0.24 -0.86
C ILE A 126 8.98 -0.64 -1.13
N ALA A 127 8.27 -1.16 -0.12
CA ALA A 127 6.85 -1.49 -0.23
C ALA A 127 6.01 -0.25 -0.60
N ILE A 128 6.23 0.89 0.06
CA ILE A 128 5.52 2.15 -0.24
C ILE A 128 5.78 2.60 -1.69
N GLY A 129 7.03 2.55 -2.15
CA GLY A 129 7.41 2.89 -3.52
C GLY A 129 6.76 1.97 -4.56
N LEU A 130 6.77 0.66 -4.30
CA LEU A 130 6.12 -0.34 -5.15
C LEU A 130 4.61 -0.10 -5.26
N MET A 131 3.93 0.18 -4.14
CA MET A 131 2.49 0.45 -4.17
C MET A 131 2.17 1.72 -4.95
N ASN A 132 2.98 2.77 -4.76
CA ASN A 132 2.87 4.00 -5.53
C ASN A 132 3.05 3.77 -7.04
N ALA A 133 3.96 2.87 -7.43
CA ALA A 133 4.11 2.45 -8.82
C ALA A 133 2.88 1.69 -9.33
N TYR A 134 2.36 0.73 -8.57
CA TYR A 134 1.15 -0.02 -8.96
C TYR A 134 -0.09 0.88 -9.08
N ASN A 135 -0.29 1.83 -8.16
CA ASN A 135 -1.38 2.80 -8.27
C ASN A 135 -1.27 3.61 -9.58
N ARG A 136 -0.08 4.10 -9.92
CA ARG A 136 0.16 4.85 -11.17
C ARG A 136 -0.20 4.01 -12.40
N MET A 137 0.20 2.74 -12.43
CA MET A 137 -0.13 1.82 -13.53
C MET A 137 -1.65 1.60 -13.63
N ALA A 138 -2.27 1.16 -12.53
CA ALA A 138 -3.68 0.79 -12.52
C ALA A 138 -4.61 1.98 -12.85
N ILE A 139 -4.30 3.18 -12.33
CA ILE A 139 -5.08 4.39 -12.62
C ILE A 139 -4.88 4.82 -14.08
N SER A 140 -3.62 4.89 -14.54
CA SER A 140 -3.29 5.35 -15.90
C SER A 140 -3.96 4.48 -16.96
N PHE A 141 -4.02 3.17 -16.72
CA PHE A 141 -4.56 2.20 -17.67
C PHE A 141 -5.98 1.74 -17.38
N ARG A 142 -6.64 2.32 -16.36
CA ARG A 142 -8.03 2.05 -15.95
C ARG A 142 -8.31 0.58 -15.71
N ASN A 143 -7.48 -0.06 -14.87
CA ASN A 143 -7.78 -1.42 -14.42
C ASN A 143 -9.14 -1.45 -13.72
N THR A 144 -9.95 -2.44 -14.05
CA THR A 144 -11.29 -2.60 -13.48
C THR A 144 -11.20 -3.38 -12.16
N PRO A 145 -11.68 -2.82 -11.04
CA PRO A 145 -11.81 -3.57 -9.78
C PRO A 145 -12.64 -4.84 -10.01
N GLN A 146 -12.28 -5.94 -9.35
CA GLN A 146 -13.07 -7.17 -9.39
C GLN A 146 -14.50 -6.93 -8.88
N ALA A 147 -14.67 -6.09 -7.87
CA ALA A 147 -15.99 -5.69 -7.35
C ALA A 147 -16.89 -4.97 -8.38
N ALA A 148 -16.32 -4.45 -9.47
CA ALA A 148 -17.03 -3.72 -10.51
C ALA A 148 -17.18 -4.51 -11.81
N LEU A 149 -16.66 -5.74 -11.88
CA LEU A 149 -16.99 -6.67 -12.95
C LEU A 149 -18.44 -7.13 -12.73
N GLY A 150 -19.30 -6.93 -13.73
CA GLY A 150 -20.71 -7.30 -13.64
C GLY A 150 -20.87 -8.75 -13.18
N THR A 151 -21.79 -8.98 -12.25
CA THR A 151 -22.27 -10.32 -11.86
C THR A 151 -22.88 -11.04 -13.04
#